data_AF-A0AA96XPB6-F1
#
_entry.id   AF-A0AA96XPB6-F1
#
_cell.length_a   1.000
_cell.length_b   1.000
_cell.length_c   1.000
_cell.angle_alpha   90.00
_cell.angle_beta   90.00
_cell.angle_gamma   90.00
#
_symmetry.space_group_name_H-M   'P 1'
#
loop_
_entity.id
_entity.type
_entity.pdbx_description
1 polymer ?
#
loop_
_entity_poly.entity_id
_entity_poly.type
_entity_poly.pdbx_seq_one_letter_code
_entity_poly.pdbx_strand_id
1 'polypeptide(L)'
;MSATDIRKIPAQETRGLRHAILRPNQPPEMAVYPGDDDADTLHLGVYTEGRLVGVASLYREPPPDALRATTAWRLRGMAVDATLRGHGHGAALLQACMEHAARQGGSQVWCNARMTASGFYRAQGFAQRGEPFDLPGIGPHHLMWRNLGTS
;
A
#
# COMPACT_ATOMS: atom_id res chain seq x y z
N MET A 1 15.89 12.58 15.57
CA MET A 1 15.07 12.14 14.42
C MET A 1 13.65 12.62 14.70
N SER A 2 13.06 13.43 13.83
CA SER A 2 11.66 13.81 14.01
C SER A 2 10.78 12.57 13.84
N ALA A 3 9.78 12.38 14.71
CA ALA A 3 8.84 11.29 14.57
C ALA A 3 8.09 11.43 13.23
N THR A 4 7.88 10.33 12.53
CA THR A 4 7.12 10.35 11.27
C THR A 4 5.65 10.61 11.61
N ASP A 5 5.08 11.70 11.11
CA ASP A 5 3.68 12.08 11.35
C ASP A 5 2.76 11.28 10.41
N ILE A 6 2.17 10.21 10.93
CA ILE A 6 1.24 9.33 10.21
C ILE A 6 -0.17 9.54 10.74
N ARG A 7 -1.12 9.77 9.83
CA ARG A 7 -2.51 10.05 10.17
C ARG A 7 -3.46 9.18 9.36
N LYS A 8 -4.60 8.82 9.97
CA LYS A 8 -5.74 8.32 9.20
C LYS A 8 -6.32 9.49 8.40
N ILE A 9 -6.56 9.27 7.11
CA ILE A 9 -7.08 10.27 6.19
C ILE A 9 -8.31 9.73 5.46
N PRO A 10 -9.20 10.57 4.92
CA PRO A 10 -10.25 10.13 4.01
C PRO A 10 -9.68 9.68 2.65
N ALA A 11 -10.41 8.81 1.93
CA ALA A 11 -10.02 8.32 0.62
C ALA A 11 -9.69 9.46 -0.37
N GLN A 12 -10.45 10.56 -0.31
CA GLN A 12 -10.28 11.74 -1.16
C GLN A 12 -8.86 12.30 -1.10
N GLU A 13 -8.24 12.36 0.08
CA GLU A 13 -6.89 12.91 0.26
C GLU A 13 -5.80 12.04 -0.39
N THR A 14 -6.09 10.76 -0.65
CA THR A 14 -5.13 9.87 -1.35
C THR A 14 -5.02 10.16 -2.84
N ARG A 15 -6.08 10.71 -3.44
CA ARG A 15 -6.28 10.73 -4.90
C ARG A 15 -5.22 11.56 -5.62
N GLY A 16 -4.82 12.70 -5.04
CA GLY A 16 -3.79 13.57 -5.62
C GLY A 16 -2.44 12.86 -5.79
N LEU A 17 -1.93 12.24 -4.71
CA LEU A 17 -0.65 11.50 -4.76
C LEU A 17 -0.76 10.21 -5.59
N ARG A 18 -1.89 9.49 -5.51
CA ARG A 18 -2.14 8.31 -6.37
C ARG A 18 -2.09 8.70 -7.85
N HIS A 19 -2.74 9.80 -8.23
CA HIS A 19 -2.74 10.28 -9.61
C HIS A 19 -1.33 10.67 -10.06
N ALA A 20 -0.70 11.60 -9.34
CA ALA A 20 0.61 12.13 -9.70
C ALA A 20 1.72 11.07 -9.81
N ILE A 21 1.68 10.03 -8.95
CA ILE A 21 2.77 9.04 -8.86
C ILE A 21 2.41 7.72 -9.54
N LEU A 22 1.18 7.25 -9.37
CA LEU A 22 0.77 5.92 -9.84
C LEU A 22 0.04 5.99 -11.18
N ARG A 23 -0.55 7.12 -11.57
CA ARG A 23 -1.38 7.26 -12.77
C ARG A 23 -1.10 8.58 -13.53
N PRO A 24 0.17 9.02 -13.69
CA PRO A 24 0.46 10.37 -14.18
C PRO A 24 -0.08 10.66 -15.59
N ASN A 25 -0.24 9.62 -16.41
CA ASN A 25 -0.69 9.72 -17.80
C ASN A 25 -2.15 9.27 -17.99
N GLN A 26 -2.91 9.11 -16.91
CA GLN A 26 -4.32 8.71 -16.96
C GLN A 26 -5.22 9.82 -16.39
N PRO A 27 -6.53 9.79 -16.65
CA PRO A 27 -7.47 10.72 -16.03
C PRO A 27 -7.48 10.63 -14.49
N PRO A 28 -7.74 11.72 -13.75
CA PRO A 28 -7.79 11.71 -12.28
C PRO A 28 -8.76 10.68 -11.68
N GLU A 29 -9.82 10.33 -12.39
CA GLU A 29 -10.82 9.34 -12.00
C GLU A 29 -10.19 7.96 -11.81
N MET A 30 -9.09 7.66 -12.52
CA MET A 30 -8.34 6.40 -12.37
C MET A 30 -7.58 6.31 -11.04
N ALA A 31 -7.54 7.37 -10.23
CA ALA A 31 -7.02 7.36 -8.87
C ALA A 31 -8.10 7.07 -7.80
N VAL A 32 -9.38 7.01 -8.21
CA VAL A 32 -10.49 6.54 -7.38
C VAL A 32 -10.56 5.02 -7.51
N TYR A 33 -10.38 4.31 -6.40
CA TYR A 33 -10.30 2.86 -6.41
C TYR A 33 -11.60 2.23 -5.89
N PRO A 34 -12.10 1.16 -6.53
CA PRO A 34 -13.15 0.34 -5.93
C PRO A 34 -12.74 -0.12 -4.53
N GLY A 35 -13.69 -0.03 -3.59
CA GLY A 35 -13.53 -0.35 -2.17
C GLY A 35 -12.94 0.78 -1.30
N ASP A 36 -12.63 1.96 -1.87
CA ASP A 36 -12.12 3.11 -1.09
C ASP A 36 -13.10 3.52 0.02
N ASP A 37 -14.40 3.42 -0.22
CA ASP A 37 -15.44 3.86 0.71
C ASP A 37 -16.00 2.71 1.58
N ASP A 38 -15.40 1.50 1.50
CA ASP A 38 -15.79 0.37 2.34
C ASP A 38 -15.48 0.66 3.81
N ALA A 39 -16.37 0.23 4.72
CA ALA A 39 -16.32 0.60 6.14
C ALA A 39 -15.04 0.14 6.87
N ASP A 40 -14.43 -0.94 6.38
CA ASP A 40 -13.21 -1.55 6.90
C ASP A 40 -11.95 -1.18 6.10
N THR A 41 -12.06 -0.31 5.09
CA THR A 41 -10.88 0.24 4.39
C THR A 41 -10.19 1.31 5.25
N LEU A 42 -8.87 1.18 5.35
CA LEU A 42 -8.00 2.17 5.98
C LEU A 42 -7.21 2.95 4.94
N HIS A 43 -7.21 4.27 5.04
CA HIS A 43 -6.24 5.12 4.35
C HIS A 43 -5.34 5.82 5.36
N LEU A 44 -4.04 5.78 5.10
CA LEU A 44 -3.02 6.47 5.87
C LEU A 44 -2.29 7.48 5.00
N GLY A 45 -2.00 8.64 5.58
CA GLY A 45 -1.14 9.67 5.03
C GLY A 45 0.08 9.89 5.93
N VAL A 46 1.23 10.17 5.33
CA VAL A 46 2.43 10.64 6.04
C VAL A 46 2.68 12.09 5.70
N TYR A 47 2.91 12.91 6.72
CA TYR A 47 3.12 14.34 6.62
C TYR A 47 4.56 14.72 6.98
N THR A 48 5.09 15.71 6.28
CA THR A 48 6.31 16.43 6.64
C THR A 48 6.06 17.92 6.49
N GLU A 49 6.42 18.71 7.49
CA GLU A 49 6.21 20.18 7.49
C GLU A 49 4.77 20.58 7.14
N GLY A 50 3.79 19.81 7.64
CA GLY A 50 2.36 20.03 7.38
C GLY A 50 1.87 19.61 5.99
N ARG A 51 2.74 19.09 5.11
CA ARG A 51 2.38 18.63 3.77
C ARG A 51 2.22 17.11 3.73
N LEU A 52 1.17 16.63 3.05
CA LEU A 52 0.99 15.21 2.75
C LEU A 52 2.00 14.78 1.68
N VAL A 53 2.90 13.85 2.03
CA VAL A 53 4.00 13.43 1.15
C VAL A 53 4.01 11.94 0.82
N GLY A 54 3.11 11.18 1.43
CA GLY A 54 2.89 9.80 1.03
C GLY A 54 1.55 9.28 1.52
N VAL A 55 1.04 8.26 0.84
CA VAL A 55 -0.23 7.61 1.13
C VAL A 55 -0.13 6.11 0.96
N ALA A 56 -0.94 5.40 1.73
CA ALA A 56 -1.17 3.96 1.61
C ALA A 56 -2.64 3.66 1.89
N SER A 57 -3.16 2.58 1.32
CA SER A 57 -4.53 2.14 1.56
C SER A 57 -4.57 0.64 1.75
N LEU A 58 -5.36 0.19 2.72
CA LEU A 58 -5.39 -1.18 3.19
C LEU A 58 -6.85 -1.65 3.25
N TYR A 59 -7.13 -2.73 2.52
CA TYR A 59 -8.47 -3.26 2.28
C TYR A 59 -8.55 -4.64 2.90
N ARG A 60 -9.65 -4.99 3.55
CA ARG A 60 -9.87 -6.35 4.02
C ARG A 60 -10.30 -7.21 2.82
N GLU A 61 -9.32 -7.80 2.16
CA GLU A 61 -9.52 -8.53 0.90
C GLU A 61 -8.71 -9.83 0.94
N PRO A 62 -9.33 -11.00 0.69
CA PRO A 62 -8.60 -12.27 0.62
C PRO A 62 -7.58 -12.23 -0.52
N PRO A 63 -6.42 -12.89 -0.37
CA PRO A 63 -5.45 -12.95 -1.45
C PRO A 63 -5.92 -13.93 -2.53
N PRO A 64 -5.27 -13.94 -3.71
CA PRO A 64 -5.41 -15.04 -4.64
C PRO A 64 -5.14 -16.39 -3.96
N ASP A 65 -5.87 -17.45 -4.35
CA ASP A 65 -5.85 -18.78 -3.72
C ASP A 65 -4.44 -19.35 -3.48
N ALA A 66 -3.47 -18.97 -4.32
CA ALA A 66 -2.06 -19.32 -4.20
C ALA A 66 -1.39 -18.96 -2.86
N LEU A 67 -1.98 -18.04 -2.07
CA LEU A 67 -1.43 -17.60 -0.78
C LEU A 67 -2.11 -18.25 0.45
N ARG A 68 -3.24 -18.95 0.26
CA ARG A 68 -3.94 -19.75 1.28
C ARG A 68 -4.11 -19.06 2.66
N ALA A 69 -4.43 -17.77 2.69
CA ALA A 69 -4.72 -17.04 3.92
C ALA A 69 -6.22 -16.80 4.09
N THR A 70 -6.73 -17.00 5.30
CA THR A 70 -8.17 -16.85 5.63
C THR A 70 -8.53 -15.44 6.11
N THR A 71 -7.57 -14.72 6.71
CA THR A 71 -7.75 -13.35 7.20
C THR A 71 -6.64 -12.45 6.66
N ALA A 72 -6.78 -11.97 5.42
CA ALA A 72 -5.75 -11.14 4.79
C ALA A 72 -6.22 -9.72 4.52
N TRP A 73 -5.22 -8.86 4.29
CA TRP A 73 -5.41 -7.47 3.93
C TRP A 73 -4.59 -7.14 2.69
N ARG A 74 -5.21 -6.44 1.74
CA ARG A 74 -4.54 -6.00 0.53
C ARG A 74 -4.06 -4.57 0.68
N LEU A 75 -2.77 -4.36 0.48
CA LEU A 75 -2.19 -3.02 0.35
C LEU A 75 -2.36 -2.54 -1.10
N ARG A 76 -2.91 -1.34 -1.26
CA ARG A 76 -3.07 -0.64 -2.54
C ARG A 76 -2.71 0.84 -2.40
N GLY A 77 -2.49 1.50 -3.53
CA GLY A 77 -2.31 2.95 -3.58
C GLY A 77 -1.09 3.47 -2.82
N MET A 78 -0.09 2.62 -2.55
CA MET A 78 1.16 3.03 -1.91
C MET A 78 1.92 4.00 -2.82
N ALA A 79 2.03 5.26 -2.41
CA ALA A 79 2.72 6.30 -3.16
C ALA A 79 3.44 7.23 -2.19
N VAL A 80 4.71 7.54 -2.45
CA VAL A 80 5.49 8.54 -1.73
C VAL A 80 6.11 9.47 -2.76
N ASP A 81 6.06 10.77 -2.47
CA ASP A 81 6.66 11.82 -3.29
C ASP A 81 8.08 11.42 -3.71
N ALA A 82 8.37 11.53 -5.00
CA ALA A 82 9.62 11.06 -5.57
C ALA A 82 10.85 11.75 -4.96
N THR A 83 10.72 13.02 -4.57
CA THR A 83 11.79 13.82 -3.96
C THR A 83 12.11 13.42 -2.52
N LEU A 84 11.20 12.67 -1.88
CA LEU A 84 11.31 12.25 -0.47
C LEU A 84 11.48 10.72 -0.31
N ARG A 85 11.72 10.00 -1.40
CA ARG A 85 12.06 8.57 -1.34
C ARG A 85 13.40 8.38 -0.61
N GLY A 86 13.59 7.20 -0.01
CA GLY A 86 14.80 6.88 0.76
C GLY A 86 14.81 7.41 2.20
N HIS A 87 13.85 8.24 2.59
CA HIS A 87 13.76 8.84 3.94
C HIS A 87 12.88 8.05 4.92
N GLY A 88 12.54 6.79 4.60
CA GLY A 88 11.78 5.90 5.49
C GLY A 88 10.26 6.09 5.50
N HIS A 89 9.70 7.14 4.87
CA HIS A 89 8.25 7.39 4.84
C HIS A 89 7.41 6.20 4.35
N GLY A 90 7.85 5.52 3.29
CA GLY A 90 7.17 4.34 2.77
C GLY A 90 7.21 3.16 3.74
N ALA A 91 8.35 2.92 4.40
CA ALA A 91 8.45 1.87 5.40
C ALA A 91 7.54 2.16 6.61
N ALA A 92 7.49 3.42 7.05
CA ALA A 92 6.65 3.85 8.16
C ALA A 92 5.15 3.68 7.86
N LEU A 93 4.69 4.08 6.67
CA LEU A 93 3.32 3.85 6.22
C LEU A 93 2.97 2.35 6.15
N LEU A 94 3.87 1.53 5.59
CA LEU A 94 3.66 0.10 5.46
C LEU A 94 3.58 -0.57 6.83
N GLN A 95 4.46 -0.20 7.75
CA GLN A 95 4.46 -0.70 9.12
C GLN A 95 3.16 -0.36 9.84
N ALA A 96 2.69 0.89 9.76
CA ALA A 96 1.41 1.30 10.33
C ALA A 96 0.21 0.52 9.73
N CYS A 97 0.25 0.21 8.43
CA CYS A 97 -0.76 -0.64 7.80
C CYS A 97 -0.72 -2.08 8.35
N MET A 98 0.46 -2.68 8.47
CA MET A 98 0.61 -4.04 9.01
C MET A 98 0.17 -4.13 10.48
N GLU A 99 0.48 -3.12 11.29
CA GLU A 99 0.02 -3.01 12.68
C GLU A 99 -1.50 -2.88 12.77
N HIS A 100 -2.13 -2.14 11.86
CA HIS A 100 -3.59 -2.11 11.77
C HIS A 100 -4.16 -3.49 11.40
N ALA A 101 -3.65 -4.12 10.36
CA ALA A 101 -4.09 -5.45 9.93
C ALA A 101 -3.99 -6.47 11.08
N ALA A 102 -2.87 -6.49 11.80
CA ALA A 102 -2.63 -7.39 12.92
C ALA A 102 -3.64 -7.16 14.06
N ARG A 103 -3.85 -5.89 14.46
CA ARG A 103 -4.87 -5.54 15.49
C ARG A 103 -6.29 -5.93 15.09
N GLN A 104 -6.56 -6.05 13.80
CA GLN A 104 -7.84 -6.47 13.26
C GLN A 104 -7.94 -7.99 13.00
N GLY A 105 -7.03 -8.78 13.57
CA GLY A 105 -7.00 -10.25 13.44
C GLY A 105 -6.51 -10.74 12.08
N GLY A 106 -5.85 -9.88 11.31
CA GLY A 106 -5.22 -10.25 10.05
C GLY A 106 -4.02 -11.19 10.28
N SER A 107 -3.95 -12.26 9.51
CA SER A 107 -2.82 -13.20 9.46
C SER A 107 -1.80 -12.84 8.37
N GLN A 108 -2.20 -12.02 7.38
CA GLN A 108 -1.35 -11.73 6.22
C GLN A 108 -1.64 -10.35 5.61
N VAL A 109 -0.61 -9.70 5.08
CA VAL A 109 -0.73 -8.58 4.13
C VAL A 109 -0.21 -9.00 2.78
N TRP A 110 -0.90 -8.62 1.71
CA TRP A 110 -0.49 -8.89 0.34
C TRP A 110 -0.66 -7.66 -0.55
N CYS A 111 0.01 -7.64 -1.70
CA CYS A 111 -0.15 -6.60 -2.71
C CYS A 111 0.19 -7.12 -4.10
N ASN A 112 -0.34 -6.43 -5.12
CA ASN A 112 0.23 -6.47 -6.45
C ASN A 112 1.27 -5.36 -6.52
N ALA A 113 2.53 -5.69 -6.27
CA ALA A 113 3.63 -4.75 -6.29
C ALA A 113 4.07 -4.50 -7.74
N ARG A 114 4.25 -3.24 -8.14
CA ARG A 114 4.99 -2.94 -9.37
C ARG A 114 6.36 -3.59 -9.31
N MET A 115 6.86 -4.11 -10.43
CA MET A 115 8.20 -4.70 -10.47
C MET A 115 9.28 -3.74 -9.95
N THR A 116 9.16 -2.45 -10.26
CA THR A 116 10.07 -1.40 -9.79
C THR A 116 10.03 -1.17 -8.27
N ALA A 117 8.97 -1.62 -7.59
CA ALA A 117 8.80 -1.52 -6.14
C ALA A 117 9.12 -2.84 -5.40
N SER A 118 9.40 -3.93 -6.11
CA SER A 118 9.62 -5.24 -5.46
C SER A 118 10.80 -5.25 -4.51
N GLY A 119 11.88 -4.52 -4.82
CA GLY A 119 13.02 -4.37 -3.91
C GLY A 119 12.62 -3.73 -2.56
N PHE A 120 11.76 -2.72 -2.60
CA PHE A 120 11.20 -2.11 -1.38
C PHE A 120 10.43 -3.14 -0.55
N TYR A 121 9.48 -3.87 -1.15
CA TYR A 121 8.69 -4.87 -0.42
C TYR A 121 9.55 -6.02 0.12
N ARG A 122 10.55 -6.50 -0.63
CA ARG A 122 11.50 -7.52 -0.15
C ARG A 122 12.29 -7.03 1.08
N ALA A 123 12.76 -5.78 1.06
CA ALA A 123 13.43 -5.18 2.22
C ALA A 123 12.51 -5.04 3.45
N GLN A 124 11.19 -5.08 3.24
CA GLN A 124 10.18 -5.05 4.30
C GLN A 124 9.66 -6.47 4.65
N GLY A 125 10.35 -7.52 4.20
CA GLY A 125 10.05 -8.92 4.53
C GLY A 125 8.94 -9.56 3.70
N PHE A 126 8.54 -8.97 2.57
CA PHE A 126 7.57 -9.59 1.67
C PHE A 126 8.26 -10.61 0.76
N ALA A 127 7.61 -11.76 0.61
CA ALA A 127 7.96 -12.77 -0.38
C ALA A 127 7.16 -12.56 -1.67
N GLN A 128 7.76 -12.88 -2.81
CA GLN A 128 7.06 -12.95 -4.09
C GLN A 128 6.43 -14.34 -4.27
N ARG A 129 5.27 -14.40 -4.93
CA ARG A 129 4.65 -15.65 -5.37
C ARG A 129 4.38 -15.60 -6.87
N GLY A 130 4.87 -16.61 -7.60
CA GLY A 130 4.62 -16.78 -9.03
C GLY A 130 5.42 -15.83 -9.92
N GLU A 131 5.13 -15.92 -11.22
CA GLU A 131 5.72 -15.10 -12.26
C GLU A 131 5.12 -13.68 -12.28
N PRO A 132 5.84 -12.67 -12.80
CA PRO A 132 5.26 -11.37 -13.05
C PRO A 132 4.08 -11.44 -14.03
N PHE A 133 3.14 -10.51 -13.86
CA PHE A 133 1.97 -10.37 -14.74
C PHE A 133 1.70 -8.90 -15.02
N ASP A 134 1.15 -8.61 -16.20
CA ASP A 134 0.80 -7.24 -16.59
C ASP A 134 -0.59 -6.86 -16.09
N LEU A 135 -0.67 -5.66 -15.50
CA LEU A 135 -1.94 -5.01 -15.22
C LEU A 135 -2.17 -3.91 -16.28
N PRO A 136 -3.32 -3.93 -16.98
CA PRO A 136 -3.62 -2.98 -18.04
C PRO A 136 -3.38 -1.51 -17.64
N GLY A 137 -2.65 -0.78 -18.48
CA GLY A 137 -2.35 0.64 -18.30
C GLY A 137 -1.33 0.99 -17.22
N ILE A 138 -0.85 0.01 -16.44
CA ILE A 138 0.10 0.27 -15.32
C ILE A 138 1.30 -0.68 -15.29
N GLY A 139 1.39 -1.58 -16.27
CA GLY A 139 2.57 -2.40 -16.56
C GLY A 139 2.74 -3.60 -15.63
N PRO A 140 3.96 -4.12 -15.51
CA PRO A 140 4.18 -5.42 -14.90
C PRO A 140 4.26 -5.35 -13.37
N HIS A 141 3.66 -6.35 -12.74
CA HIS A 141 3.52 -6.48 -11.30
C HIS A 141 3.91 -7.90 -10.83
N HIS A 142 4.28 -8.01 -9.56
CA HIS A 142 4.43 -9.26 -8.84
C HIS A 142 3.39 -9.35 -7.73
N LEU A 143 2.84 -10.54 -7.53
CA LEU A 143 2.13 -10.85 -6.30
C LEU A 143 3.14 -10.98 -5.18
N MET A 144 2.99 -10.16 -4.14
CA MET A 144 3.87 -10.15 -2.97
C MET A 144 3.06 -10.20 -1.68
N TRP A 145 3.61 -10.83 -0.64
CA TRP A 145 2.91 -11.04 0.62
C TRP A 145 3.86 -11.20 1.81
N ARG A 146 3.33 -10.97 3.01
CA ARG A 146 4.02 -11.17 4.29
C ARG A 146 3.02 -11.64 5.34
N ASN A 147 3.38 -12.69 6.09
CA ASN A 147 2.61 -13.08 7.27
C ASN A 147 2.78 -12.05 8.38
N LEU A 148 1.68 -11.77 9.08
CA LEU A 148 1.69 -11.01 10.31
C LEU A 148 1.89 -12.02 11.44
N GLY A 149 3.00 -11.91 12.17
CA GLY A 149 3.25 -12.80 13.30
C GLY A 149 2.17 -12.62 14.36
N THR A 150 1.75 -13.72 14.99
CA THR A 150 1.07 -13.67 16.28
C THR A 150 2.11 -13.20 17.30
N SER A 151 1.95 -11.97 17.79
CA SER A 151 2.64 -11.58 19.03
C SER A 151 2.12 -12.43 20.19
#